data_AF-A0A5E8H4V8-F1
#
_entry.id   AF-A0A5E8H4V8-F1
#
_cell.length_a   1.000
_cell.length_b   1.000
_cell.length_c   1.000
_cell.angle_alpha   90.00
_cell.angle_beta   90.00
_cell.angle_gamma   90.00
#
_symmetry.space_group_name_H-M   'P 1'
#
loop_
_entity.id
_entity.type
_entity.pdbx_description
1 polymer ?
#
loop_
_entity_poly.entity_id
_entity_poly.type
_entity_poly.pdbx_seq_one_letter_code
_entity_poly.pdbx_strand_id
1 'polypeptide(L)'
;MPAGAAELPAPLTRSDFLEFDRKQAALGQLLFYDKILSGNRNIACATCHHPEFGTGDGLSLGIGEGGKGLGPGRLAGTGESRIKKRIPRNAPGLWNLGAKDLHTLFHDGRISIAETYENGFNSPAEEWLPEGFNSLLAAQAVFPLVAQFEMSGNPKENEIAGAVHDRIDAAWPILAKRVRVIPEYGQMFIEAFNHVESAEDVTIVEIANSLAAFQAIEWQSFDSPFDRYLAGDTEALSAQQKHGLDLFYGKAGCSSCHSGSLLSDQKFHALGLPPFGPGRTRRFDPMVRDTGRMAESDSLEDAYRFRTPMLRNVELTAPYGHNGAYPTLAGIIRHHLDPDGMLAKWDPKLAALPSAPWLEAIDFVVWSDSREMARQRLFRDVETIDLSDSEIGAIVDFMKALTGSDSVAFPPFGIPTSVPSGLPIDK
;
A
#
# COMPACT_ATOMS: atom_id res chain seq x y z
N MET A 1 -29.50 -14.13 23.22
CA MET A 1 -29.36 -12.67 23.09
C MET A 1 -29.07 -12.40 21.62
N PRO A 2 -29.83 -11.54 20.93
CA PRO A 2 -29.64 -11.32 19.50
C PRO A 2 -28.24 -10.74 19.29
N ALA A 3 -27.51 -11.18 18.26
CA ALA A 3 -26.34 -10.46 17.81
C ALA A 3 -26.85 -9.08 17.37
N GLY A 4 -26.62 -8.05 18.18
CA GLY A 4 -26.98 -6.68 17.83
C GLY A 4 -26.29 -6.36 16.51
N ALA A 5 -27.03 -5.79 15.57
CA ALA A 5 -26.44 -5.26 14.34
C ALA A 5 -25.23 -4.41 14.73
N ALA A 6 -24.07 -4.68 14.12
CA ALA A 6 -22.89 -3.89 14.39
C ALA A 6 -23.19 -2.42 14.07
N GLU A 7 -22.84 -1.52 14.98
CA GLU A 7 -23.13 -0.10 14.84
C GLU A 7 -22.38 0.47 13.63
N LEU A 8 -23.08 1.22 12.78
CA LEU A 8 -22.46 1.90 11.65
C LEU A 8 -21.50 2.98 12.17
N PRO A 9 -20.35 3.20 11.51
CA PRO A 9 -19.41 4.24 11.91
C PRO A 9 -20.01 5.63 11.69
N ALA A 10 -19.41 6.63 12.35
CA ALA A 10 -19.69 8.02 12.02
C ALA A 10 -19.22 8.34 10.58
N PRO A 11 -19.90 9.25 9.86
CA PRO A 11 -19.41 9.73 8.56
C PRO A 11 -18.04 10.40 8.73
N LEU A 12 -17.13 10.17 7.78
CA LEU A 12 -15.87 10.91 7.75
C LEU A 12 -16.12 12.38 7.40
N THR A 13 -15.32 13.23 8.03
CA THR A 13 -15.31 14.67 7.85
C THR A 13 -13.88 15.14 7.67
N ARG A 14 -13.71 16.41 7.26
CA ARG A 14 -12.37 17.01 7.15
C ARG A 14 -11.58 16.97 8.46
N SER A 15 -12.25 17.07 9.61
CA SER A 15 -11.57 17.06 10.92
C SER A 15 -10.96 15.72 11.29
N ASP A 16 -11.32 14.64 10.59
CA ASP A 16 -10.76 13.29 10.84
C ASP A 16 -9.39 13.09 10.17
N PHE A 17 -8.90 14.08 9.45
CA PHE A 17 -7.62 14.05 8.76
C PHE A 17 -6.64 15.06 9.34
N LEU A 18 -5.35 14.74 9.24
CA LEU A 18 -4.26 15.66 9.56
C LEU A 18 -4.28 16.86 8.59
N GLU A 19 -3.95 18.04 9.10
CA GLU A 19 -3.78 19.22 8.27
C GLU A 19 -2.36 19.27 7.71
N PHE A 20 -2.23 19.50 6.41
CA PHE A 20 -0.96 19.59 5.70
C PHE A 20 -0.85 20.91 4.95
N ASP A 21 0.36 21.44 4.87
CA ASP A 21 0.64 22.66 4.12
C ASP A 21 0.60 22.40 2.61
N ARG A 22 -0.11 23.25 1.86
CA ARG A 22 -0.28 23.08 0.41
C ARG A 22 0.99 23.33 -0.40
N LYS A 23 1.94 24.12 0.08
CA LYS A 23 3.25 24.29 -0.57
C LYS A 23 4.10 23.03 -0.39
N GLN A 24 4.08 22.43 0.80
CA GLN A 24 4.72 21.13 1.04
C GLN A 24 4.12 20.05 0.15
N ALA A 25 2.79 20.03 0.00
CA ALA A 25 2.11 19.12 -0.91
C ALA A 25 2.43 19.38 -2.40
N ALA A 26 2.57 20.64 -2.84
CA ALA A 26 2.99 20.96 -4.21
C ALA A 26 4.42 20.46 -4.49
N LEU A 27 5.32 20.55 -3.50
CA LEU A 27 6.65 19.97 -3.57
C LEU A 27 6.57 18.43 -3.63
N GLY A 28 5.75 17.84 -2.76
CA GLY A 28 5.49 16.40 -2.71
C GLY A 28 4.94 15.84 -4.01
N GLN A 29 4.05 16.57 -4.70
CA GLN A 29 3.54 16.20 -6.01
C GLN A 29 4.71 16.00 -6.98
N LEU A 30 5.60 16.98 -7.10
CA LEU A 30 6.73 16.86 -8.02
C LEU A 30 7.62 15.66 -7.66
N LEU A 31 7.98 15.51 -6.39
CA LEU A 31 8.81 14.39 -5.92
C LEU A 31 8.17 13.02 -6.14
N PHE A 32 6.85 12.90 -5.99
CA PHE A 32 6.12 11.64 -6.15
C PHE A 32 6.23 11.09 -7.58
N TYR A 33 6.29 11.98 -8.58
CA TYR A 33 6.46 11.65 -10.00
C TYR A 33 7.93 11.69 -10.46
N ASP A 34 8.84 12.17 -9.62
CA ASP A 34 10.24 12.34 -9.97
C ASP A 34 11.06 11.09 -9.64
N LYS A 35 11.67 10.50 -10.68
CA LYS A 35 12.55 9.34 -10.56
C LYS A 35 13.86 9.65 -9.85
N ILE A 36 14.14 10.93 -9.54
CA ILE A 36 15.36 11.37 -8.87
C ILE A 36 15.63 10.63 -7.54
N LEU A 37 14.57 10.19 -6.87
CA LEU A 37 14.59 9.48 -5.59
C LEU A 37 14.98 7.99 -5.69
N SER A 38 15.06 7.40 -6.89
CA SER A 38 15.52 6.01 -7.06
C SER A 38 17.02 5.92 -7.35
N GLY A 39 17.62 4.79 -7.00
CA GLY A 39 19.05 4.52 -7.16
C GLY A 39 19.51 4.74 -8.59
N ASN A 40 18.85 4.11 -9.57
CA ASN A 40 19.17 4.22 -11.00
C ASN A 40 18.32 5.25 -11.76
N ARG A 41 17.54 6.10 -11.06
CA ARG A 41 16.71 7.18 -11.62
C ARG A 41 15.73 6.73 -12.72
N ASN A 42 15.10 5.58 -12.51
CA ASN A 42 14.18 4.93 -13.45
C ASN A 42 12.80 4.63 -12.88
N ILE A 43 12.62 4.69 -11.56
CA ILE A 43 11.37 4.40 -10.85
C ILE A 43 11.00 5.61 -9.99
N ALA A 44 9.73 6.00 -9.97
CA ALA A 44 9.18 7.00 -9.05
C ALA A 44 8.10 6.33 -8.18
N CYS A 45 7.62 7.03 -7.15
CA CYS A 45 6.47 6.56 -6.35
C CYS A 45 5.26 6.30 -7.26
N ALA A 46 5.01 7.22 -8.20
CA ALA A 46 3.95 7.12 -9.20
C ALA A 46 4.07 5.93 -10.15
N THR A 47 5.25 5.30 -10.30
CA THR A 47 5.41 4.13 -11.17
C THR A 47 4.68 2.90 -10.59
N CYS A 48 4.63 2.77 -9.26
CA CYS A 48 3.94 1.67 -8.58
C CYS A 48 2.60 2.10 -7.95
N HIS A 49 2.35 3.41 -7.84
CA HIS A 49 1.15 3.98 -7.24
C HIS A 49 0.52 5.00 -8.19
N HIS A 50 0.15 4.55 -9.38
CA HIS A 50 -0.36 5.42 -10.44
C HIS A 50 -1.88 5.64 -10.30
N PRO A 51 -2.41 6.86 -10.46
CA PRO A 51 -3.85 7.12 -10.33
C PRO A 51 -4.73 6.33 -11.32
N GLU A 52 -4.20 5.95 -12.49
CA GLU A 52 -4.92 5.09 -13.46
C GLU A 52 -5.33 3.73 -12.89
N PHE A 53 -4.58 3.21 -11.90
CA PHE A 53 -4.86 1.93 -11.24
C PHE A 53 -5.31 2.14 -9.78
N GLY A 54 -6.07 3.21 -9.55
CA GLY A 54 -6.60 3.54 -8.23
C GLY A 54 -5.52 3.80 -7.20
N THR A 55 -4.34 4.28 -7.62
CA THR A 55 -3.12 4.50 -6.82
C THR A 55 -2.40 3.24 -6.36
N GLY A 56 -2.72 2.08 -6.95
CA GLY A 56 -1.90 0.87 -6.90
C GLY A 56 -1.08 0.67 -8.18
N ASP A 57 -0.52 -0.53 -8.35
CA ASP A 57 0.29 -0.91 -9.52
C ASP A 57 -0.53 -1.65 -10.60
N GLY A 58 -1.78 -2.03 -10.32
CA GLY A 58 -2.59 -2.87 -11.23
C GLY A 58 -2.03 -4.29 -11.46
N LEU A 59 -0.99 -4.66 -10.72
CA LEU A 59 -0.30 -5.95 -10.78
C LEU A 59 -0.47 -6.71 -9.47
N SER A 60 -0.46 -8.04 -9.54
CA SER A 60 -0.47 -8.89 -8.34
C SER A 60 0.83 -8.70 -7.56
N LEU A 61 1.97 -8.83 -8.25
CA LEU A 61 3.28 -8.51 -7.71
C LEU A 61 3.99 -7.56 -8.65
N GLY A 62 4.27 -6.37 -8.14
CA GLY A 62 4.95 -5.32 -8.88
C GLY A 62 6.40 -5.66 -9.20
N ILE A 63 7.01 -4.80 -9.99
CA ILE A 63 8.44 -4.83 -10.30
C ILE A 63 9.05 -3.47 -9.96
N GLY A 64 10.27 -3.43 -9.44
CA GLY A 64 10.93 -2.15 -9.13
C GLY A 64 12.07 -1.88 -10.08
N GLU A 65 13.24 -1.59 -9.52
CA GLU A 65 14.50 -1.38 -10.24
C GLU A 65 14.68 -2.31 -11.45
N GLY A 66 14.88 -1.71 -12.62
CA GLY A 66 15.02 -2.39 -13.92
C GLY A 66 13.71 -2.50 -14.71
N GLY A 67 12.57 -2.34 -14.04
CA GLY A 67 11.25 -2.30 -14.65
C GLY A 67 10.98 -1.02 -15.44
N LYS A 68 10.10 -1.10 -16.44
CA LYS A 68 9.67 0.05 -17.26
C LYS A 68 8.17 0.00 -17.55
N GLY A 69 7.54 1.16 -17.70
CA GLY A 69 6.11 1.30 -18.00
C GLY A 69 5.24 1.29 -16.75
N LEU A 70 3.92 1.22 -16.97
CA LEU A 70 2.89 1.28 -15.93
C LEU A 70 1.93 0.09 -16.03
N GLY A 71 1.36 -0.31 -14.88
CA GLY A 71 0.25 -1.25 -14.84
C GLY A 71 0.57 -2.66 -15.37
N PRO A 72 -0.45 -3.33 -15.93
CA PRO A 72 -0.28 -4.59 -16.67
C PRO A 72 0.69 -4.52 -17.86
N GLY A 73 1.02 -3.32 -18.35
CA GLY A 73 1.96 -3.11 -19.46
C GLY A 73 3.44 -3.08 -19.06
N ARG A 74 3.75 -3.27 -17.77
CA ARG A 74 5.13 -3.19 -17.27
C ARG A 74 6.04 -4.27 -17.85
N LEU A 75 7.25 -3.86 -18.22
CA LEU A 75 8.28 -4.70 -18.80
C LEU A 75 9.40 -4.97 -17.78
N ALA A 76 9.78 -6.23 -17.62
CA ALA A 76 10.78 -6.71 -16.65
C ALA A 76 12.25 -6.35 -16.99
N GLY A 77 12.47 -5.46 -17.95
CA GLY A 77 13.80 -5.11 -18.46
C GLY A 77 14.49 -6.24 -19.23
N THR A 78 15.69 -5.97 -19.75
CA THR A 78 16.52 -6.95 -20.48
C THR A 78 17.99 -6.78 -20.12
N GLY A 79 18.81 -7.80 -20.39
CA GLY A 79 20.25 -7.76 -20.16
C GLY A 79 20.61 -7.45 -18.71
N GLU A 80 21.51 -6.50 -18.50
CA GLU A 80 21.95 -6.07 -17.16
C GLU A 80 20.82 -5.40 -16.38
N SER A 81 19.96 -4.64 -17.08
CA SER A 81 18.81 -3.92 -16.51
C SER A 81 17.60 -4.80 -16.16
N ARG A 82 17.67 -6.11 -16.41
CA ARG A 82 16.56 -7.01 -16.06
C ARG A 82 16.34 -7.02 -14.54
N ILE A 83 15.08 -7.02 -14.12
CA ILE A 83 14.72 -7.14 -12.71
C ILE A 83 15.29 -8.44 -12.12
N LYS A 84 15.74 -8.39 -10.87
CA LYS A 84 16.31 -9.58 -10.19
C LYS A 84 15.27 -10.34 -9.37
N LYS A 85 14.21 -9.66 -8.93
CA LYS A 85 13.16 -10.21 -8.08
C LYS A 85 11.84 -9.45 -8.33
N ARG A 86 10.71 -10.11 -8.07
CA ARG A 86 9.41 -9.41 -7.94
C ARG A 86 9.35 -8.67 -6.62
N ILE A 87 8.59 -7.59 -6.57
CA ILE A 87 8.21 -6.98 -5.29
C ILE A 87 7.36 -8.01 -4.52
N PRO A 88 7.65 -8.30 -3.24
CA PRO A 88 7.03 -9.42 -2.54
C PRO A 88 5.52 -9.36 -2.34
N ARG A 89 4.92 -8.18 -2.49
CA ARG A 89 3.52 -7.90 -2.19
C ARG A 89 2.91 -6.94 -3.21
N ASN A 90 1.59 -6.98 -3.32
CA ASN A 90 0.80 -6.02 -4.08
C ASN A 90 0.94 -4.62 -3.48
N ALA A 91 1.03 -3.61 -4.35
CA ALA A 91 1.04 -2.21 -3.95
C ALA A 91 -0.40 -1.75 -3.62
N PRO A 92 -0.70 -1.40 -2.35
CA PRO A 92 -2.04 -0.97 -1.97
C PRO A 92 -2.35 0.42 -2.53
N GLY A 93 -3.64 0.75 -2.66
CA GLY A 93 -4.06 2.13 -2.89
C GLY A 93 -3.68 3.06 -1.73
N LEU A 94 -3.47 4.33 -2.05
CA LEU A 94 -3.02 5.40 -1.17
C LEU A 94 -4.17 6.27 -0.62
N TRP A 95 -5.41 5.78 -0.72
CA TRP A 95 -6.60 6.49 -0.25
C TRP A 95 -6.60 6.67 1.26
N ASN A 96 -6.92 7.88 1.71
CA ASN A 96 -7.12 8.26 3.11
C ASN A 96 -5.94 8.02 4.06
N LEU A 97 -4.70 7.95 3.54
CA LEU A 97 -3.52 7.76 4.39
C LEU A 97 -3.17 8.96 5.28
N GLY A 98 -3.86 10.10 5.11
CA GLY A 98 -3.78 11.27 6.01
C GLY A 98 -4.74 11.24 7.20
N ALA A 99 -5.51 10.16 7.39
CA ALA A 99 -6.47 10.05 8.49
C ALA A 99 -5.77 9.99 9.86
N LYS A 100 -6.33 10.66 10.86
CA LYS A 100 -5.78 10.69 12.24
C LYS A 100 -5.82 9.32 12.93
N ASP A 101 -6.81 8.50 12.57
CA ASP A 101 -6.99 7.17 13.13
C ASP A 101 -5.97 6.15 12.59
N LEU A 102 -5.22 6.49 11.54
CA LEU A 102 -4.20 5.60 10.97
C LEU A 102 -2.98 5.51 11.90
N HIS A 103 -2.70 4.32 12.41
CA HIS A 103 -1.61 4.09 13.35
C HIS A 103 -0.60 3.02 12.89
N THR A 104 -0.92 2.27 11.82
CA THR A 104 -0.05 1.20 11.29
C THR A 104 -0.10 1.11 9.77
N LEU A 105 1.07 1.00 9.12
CA LEU A 105 1.23 0.89 7.66
C LEU A 105 2.04 -0.36 7.25
N PHE A 106 2.08 -0.61 5.95
CA PHE A 106 2.45 -1.89 5.31
C PHE A 106 1.52 -3.05 5.63
N HIS A 107 1.55 -4.08 4.78
CA HIS A 107 0.74 -5.30 4.94
C HIS A 107 1.09 -6.11 6.20
N ASP A 108 2.33 -6.05 6.70
CA ASP A 108 2.79 -6.73 7.92
C ASP A 108 2.89 -5.79 9.13
N GLY A 109 2.55 -4.51 8.96
CA GLY A 109 2.56 -3.56 10.07
C GLY A 109 3.95 -3.13 10.53
N ARG A 110 4.97 -3.33 9.69
CA ARG A 110 6.35 -3.01 10.06
C ARG A 110 6.62 -1.54 10.31
N ILE A 111 5.66 -0.66 10.06
CA ILE A 111 5.74 0.72 10.53
C ILE A 111 4.47 1.08 11.32
N SER A 112 4.65 1.58 12.53
CA SER A 112 3.55 1.97 13.42
C SER A 112 3.99 3.09 14.36
N ILE A 113 3.03 3.81 14.93
CA ILE A 113 3.29 4.84 15.95
C ILE A 113 3.75 4.14 17.24
N ALA A 114 4.93 4.51 17.76
CA ALA A 114 5.46 3.99 19.01
C ALA A 114 6.60 4.86 19.55
N GLU A 115 6.71 4.99 20.87
CA GLU A 115 7.77 5.80 21.52
C GLU A 115 9.06 5.01 21.81
N THR A 116 9.15 3.74 21.41
CA THR A 116 10.23 2.82 21.80
C THR A 116 11.63 3.31 21.42
N TYR A 117 11.76 4.00 20.27
CA TYR A 117 13.03 4.45 19.71
C TYR A 117 13.20 5.98 19.75
N GLU A 118 12.36 6.69 20.52
CA GLU A 118 12.40 8.15 20.72
C GLU A 118 12.19 9.02 19.45
N ASN A 119 11.98 8.38 18.28
CA ASN A 119 11.63 9.04 17.02
C ASN A 119 10.12 9.01 16.69
N GLY A 120 9.29 8.50 17.60
CA GLY A 120 7.83 8.41 17.46
C GLY A 120 7.31 7.23 16.65
N PHE A 121 8.19 6.36 16.11
CA PHE A 121 7.80 5.21 15.31
C PHE A 121 8.51 3.91 15.70
N ASN A 122 7.78 2.80 15.57
CA ASN A 122 8.38 1.48 15.41
C ASN A 122 8.55 1.22 13.92
N SER A 123 9.78 0.95 13.47
CA SER A 123 10.10 0.80 12.04
C SER A 123 11.30 -0.13 11.82
N PRO A 124 11.54 -0.63 10.59
CA PRO A 124 12.73 -1.45 10.30
C PRO A 124 14.07 -0.70 10.44
N ALA A 125 14.04 0.63 10.58
CA ALA A 125 15.23 1.43 10.83
C ALA A 125 15.49 1.65 12.33
N GLU A 126 14.55 1.31 13.21
CA GLU A 126 14.72 1.40 14.66
C GLU A 126 15.27 2.79 15.08
N GLU A 127 16.34 2.86 15.88
CA GLU A 127 17.01 4.11 16.29
C GLU A 127 17.68 4.88 15.14
N TRP A 128 17.84 4.26 13.96
CA TRP A 128 18.45 4.91 12.79
C TRP A 128 17.45 5.75 11.99
N LEU A 129 16.15 5.64 12.26
CA LEU A 129 15.13 6.48 11.63
C LEU A 129 15.29 7.94 12.11
N PRO A 130 15.42 8.94 11.21
CA PRO A 130 15.50 10.34 11.59
C PRO A 130 14.29 10.84 12.39
N GLU A 131 14.53 11.81 13.25
CA GLU A 131 13.48 12.56 13.93
C GLU A 131 12.88 13.63 13.01
N GLY A 132 11.63 14.05 13.30
CA GLY A 132 10.98 15.17 12.61
C GLY A 132 9.95 14.79 11.53
N PHE A 133 9.66 13.50 11.33
CA PHE A 133 8.52 13.09 10.52
C PHE A 133 7.21 13.52 11.20
N ASN A 134 6.35 14.24 10.46
CA ASN A 134 5.13 14.82 11.02
C ASN A 134 3.91 13.88 11.00
N SER A 135 4.07 12.68 10.45
CA SER A 135 3.02 11.68 10.28
C SER A 135 3.60 10.29 10.05
N LEU A 136 2.80 9.26 10.31
CA LEU A 136 3.16 7.88 9.98
C LEU A 136 3.41 7.69 8.47
N LEU A 137 2.68 8.43 7.64
CA LEU A 137 2.84 8.41 6.18
C LEU A 137 4.21 8.98 5.76
N ALA A 138 4.69 10.05 6.41
CA ALA A 138 6.02 10.59 6.17
C ALA A 138 7.11 9.59 6.56
N ALA A 139 6.99 8.96 7.73
CA ALA A 139 7.91 7.91 8.15
C ALA A 139 7.89 6.71 7.16
N GLN A 140 6.73 6.36 6.60
CA GLN A 140 6.63 5.25 5.63
C GLN A 140 7.32 5.58 4.30
N ALA A 141 7.25 6.83 3.85
CA ALA A 141 7.70 7.26 2.53
C ALA A 141 9.21 7.05 2.27
N VAL A 142 10.03 6.91 3.32
CA VAL A 142 11.49 6.73 3.17
C VAL A 142 11.93 5.28 2.95
N PHE A 143 11.07 4.30 3.23
CA PHE A 143 11.42 2.87 3.14
C PHE A 143 11.47 2.32 1.70
N PRO A 144 10.55 2.68 0.78
CA PRO A 144 10.66 2.28 -0.63
C PRO A 144 11.98 2.73 -1.26
N LEU A 145 12.50 3.90 -0.84
CA LEU A 145 13.75 4.49 -1.33
C LEU A 145 14.98 3.62 -1.06
N VAL A 146 14.93 2.85 0.02
CA VAL A 146 16.03 1.97 0.47
C VAL A 146 15.70 0.48 0.29
N ALA A 147 14.56 0.16 -0.31
CA ALA A 147 14.21 -1.22 -0.61
C ALA A 147 14.87 -1.67 -1.94
N GLN A 148 15.73 -2.71 -1.85
CA GLN A 148 16.54 -3.24 -2.94
C GLN A 148 15.77 -3.46 -4.25
N PHE A 149 14.60 -4.08 -4.15
CA PHE A 149 13.80 -4.49 -5.31
C PHE A 149 12.67 -3.51 -5.63
N GLU A 150 12.61 -2.39 -4.93
CA GLU A 150 11.69 -1.28 -5.21
C GLU A 150 12.49 -0.15 -5.86
N MET A 151 13.08 0.78 -5.10
CA MET A 151 13.72 1.97 -5.67
C MET A 151 15.25 2.02 -5.52
N SER A 152 15.88 1.31 -4.58
CA SER A 152 17.33 1.49 -4.36
C SER A 152 18.19 0.80 -5.43
N GLY A 153 17.73 -0.35 -5.91
CA GLY A 153 18.46 -1.22 -6.82
C GLY A 153 19.46 -2.16 -6.15
N ASN A 154 20.22 -2.91 -6.97
CA ASN A 154 21.06 -4.00 -6.49
C ASN A 154 22.48 -3.55 -6.13
N PRO A 155 23.18 -4.27 -5.23
CA PRO A 155 24.58 -4.00 -4.92
C PRO A 155 25.42 -3.89 -6.20
N LYS A 156 26.29 -2.87 -6.24
CA LYS A 156 27.17 -2.50 -7.38
C LYS A 156 26.50 -1.81 -8.57
N GLU A 157 25.18 -1.59 -8.56
CA GLU A 157 24.52 -0.83 -9.63
C GLU A 157 24.68 0.69 -9.43
N ASN A 158 24.57 1.17 -8.18
CA ASN A 158 24.64 2.60 -7.86
C ASN A 158 25.06 2.86 -6.40
N GLU A 159 25.28 4.14 -6.09
CA GLU A 159 25.69 4.64 -4.76
C GLU A 159 24.64 4.39 -3.66
N ILE A 160 23.35 4.42 -3.98
CA ILE A 160 22.26 4.21 -3.02
C ILE A 160 22.25 2.75 -2.58
N ALA A 161 22.27 1.81 -3.53
CA ALA A 161 22.35 0.39 -3.24
C ALA A 161 23.63 0.02 -2.47
N GLY A 162 24.75 0.70 -2.76
CA GLY A 162 25.99 0.58 -1.99
C GLY A 162 25.82 1.06 -0.54
N ALA A 163 25.24 2.24 -0.33
CA ALA A 163 25.04 2.80 1.00
C ALA A 163 24.08 1.97 1.86
N VAL A 164 22.95 1.52 1.30
CA VAL A 164 21.95 0.68 2.01
C VAL A 164 22.56 -0.65 2.48
N HIS A 165 23.52 -1.21 1.73
CA HIS A 165 24.19 -2.44 2.11
C HIS A 165 24.96 -2.29 3.43
N ASP A 166 25.50 -1.10 3.71
CA ASP A 166 26.27 -0.84 4.92
C ASP A 166 25.35 -0.52 6.11
N ARG A 167 24.39 0.40 5.92
CA ARG A 167 23.39 0.77 6.94
C ARG A 167 22.14 1.36 6.28
N ILE A 168 20.97 1.08 6.83
CA ILE A 168 19.67 1.44 6.22
C ILE A 168 19.50 2.94 5.96
N ASP A 169 20.01 3.79 6.84
CA ASP A 169 19.91 5.24 6.79
C ASP A 169 21.00 5.92 5.92
N ALA A 170 22.05 5.20 5.54
CA ALA A 170 23.21 5.79 4.86
C ALA A 170 22.87 6.36 3.47
N ALA A 171 21.80 5.87 2.84
CA ALA A 171 21.34 6.38 1.54
C ALA A 171 20.54 7.69 1.63
N TRP A 172 19.89 7.96 2.76
CA TRP A 172 19.00 9.11 2.90
C TRP A 172 19.70 10.47 2.74
N PRO A 173 20.89 10.71 3.31
CA PRO A 173 21.64 11.95 3.05
C PRO A 173 22.05 12.10 1.58
N ILE A 174 22.32 11.00 0.88
CA ILE A 174 22.70 11.01 -0.55
C ILE A 174 21.49 11.44 -1.40
N LEU A 175 20.33 10.86 -1.12
CA LEU A 175 19.06 11.22 -1.78
C LEU A 175 18.67 12.67 -1.49
N ALA A 176 18.75 13.10 -0.23
CA ALA A 176 18.46 14.48 0.16
C ALA A 176 19.37 15.48 -0.56
N LYS A 177 20.68 15.21 -0.58
CA LYS A 177 21.64 16.04 -1.33
C LYS A 177 21.28 16.10 -2.81
N ARG A 178 20.92 14.98 -3.42
CA ARG A 178 20.58 14.91 -4.85
C ARG A 178 19.39 15.79 -5.20
N VAL A 179 18.37 15.83 -4.36
CA VAL A 179 17.19 16.69 -4.56
C VAL A 179 17.55 18.16 -4.31
N ARG A 180 18.16 18.47 -3.16
CA ARG A 180 18.34 19.87 -2.71
C ARG A 180 19.32 20.68 -3.56
N VAL A 181 20.22 20.03 -4.31
CA VAL A 181 21.15 20.73 -5.23
C VAL A 181 20.50 21.11 -6.57
N ILE A 182 19.26 20.69 -6.84
CA ILE A 182 18.48 21.19 -7.96
C ILE A 182 17.90 22.55 -7.54
N PRO A 183 18.27 23.66 -8.21
CA PRO A 183 17.93 25.01 -7.74
C PRO A 183 16.43 25.23 -7.50
N GLU A 184 15.59 24.69 -8.38
CA GLU A 184 14.14 24.77 -8.27
C GLU A 184 13.63 24.07 -7.01
N TYR A 185 14.05 22.82 -6.73
CA TYR A 185 13.68 22.13 -5.50
C TYR A 185 14.20 22.85 -4.26
N GLY A 186 15.47 23.27 -4.26
CA GLY A 186 16.07 23.99 -3.14
C GLY A 186 15.27 25.23 -2.75
N GLN A 187 14.86 26.03 -3.74
CA GLN A 187 14.02 27.21 -3.50
C GLN A 187 12.62 26.83 -2.99
N MET A 188 12.00 25.80 -3.54
CA MET A 188 10.68 25.34 -3.08
C MET A 188 10.71 24.86 -1.62
N PHE A 189 11.79 24.22 -1.17
CA PHE A 189 11.93 23.81 0.23
C PHE A 189 12.03 25.01 1.17
N ILE A 190 12.84 26.02 0.83
CA ILE A 190 12.96 27.27 1.62
C ILE A 190 11.60 27.96 1.74
N GLU A 191 10.77 27.93 0.69
CA GLU A 191 9.45 28.57 0.70
C GLU A 191 8.36 27.78 1.44
N ALA A 192 8.55 26.47 1.60
CA ALA A 192 7.57 25.54 2.17
C ALA A 192 7.83 25.18 3.64
N PHE A 193 9.06 25.36 4.13
CA PHE A 193 9.47 25.00 5.49
C PHE A 193 10.11 26.19 6.20
N ASN A 194 9.47 26.68 7.26
CA ASN A 194 9.93 27.86 8.01
C ASN A 194 11.31 27.68 8.67
N HIS A 195 11.74 26.44 8.90
CA HIS A 195 13.03 26.11 9.51
C HIS A 195 14.15 25.84 8.49
N VAL A 196 13.85 25.88 7.19
CA VAL A 196 14.84 25.71 6.11
C VAL A 196 15.27 27.10 5.65
N GLU A 197 16.46 27.52 6.06
CA GLU A 197 17.02 28.84 5.71
C GLU A 197 17.82 28.77 4.40
N SER A 198 18.40 27.62 4.10
CA SER A 198 19.06 27.34 2.83
C SER A 198 18.81 25.92 2.32
N ALA A 199 19.14 25.66 1.05
CA ALA A 199 18.97 24.33 0.46
C ALA A 199 19.80 23.25 1.18
N GLU A 200 20.87 23.62 1.86
CA GLU A 200 21.72 22.73 2.64
C GLU A 200 21.04 22.18 3.91
N ASP A 201 20.00 22.84 4.41
CA ASP A 201 19.22 22.40 5.57
C ASP A 201 18.26 21.26 5.23
N VAL A 202 17.96 21.06 3.94
CA VAL A 202 17.01 20.04 3.48
C VAL A 202 17.58 18.65 3.72
N THR A 203 16.83 17.84 4.46
CA THR A 203 17.14 16.44 4.74
C THR A 203 16.11 15.51 4.07
N ILE A 204 16.20 14.21 4.35
CA ILE A 204 15.18 13.25 3.92
C ILE A 204 13.82 13.50 4.59
N VAL A 205 13.82 14.16 5.75
CA VAL A 205 12.62 14.44 6.54
C VAL A 205 11.71 15.42 5.80
N GLU A 206 12.25 16.53 5.29
CA GLU A 206 11.47 17.50 4.50
C GLU A 206 10.93 16.89 3.21
N ILE A 207 11.73 16.04 2.55
CA ILE A 207 11.31 15.29 1.34
C ILE A 207 10.13 14.38 1.68
N ALA A 208 10.23 13.60 2.75
CA ALA A 208 9.21 12.66 3.18
C ALA A 208 7.94 13.35 3.69
N ASN A 209 8.07 14.43 4.46
CA ASN A 209 6.95 15.26 4.91
C ASN A 209 6.21 15.90 3.72
N SER A 210 6.94 16.31 2.67
CA SER A 210 6.34 16.81 1.42
C SER A 210 5.59 15.70 0.69
N LEU A 211 6.19 14.51 0.53
CA LEU A 211 5.52 13.34 -0.04
C LEU A 211 4.26 12.99 0.75
N ALA A 212 4.30 12.97 2.09
CA ALA A 212 3.13 12.69 2.90
C ALA A 212 2.03 13.75 2.74
N ALA A 213 2.40 15.03 2.71
CA ALA A 213 1.46 16.13 2.49
C ALA A 213 0.74 16.00 1.14
N PHE A 214 1.46 15.66 0.07
CA PHE A 214 0.86 15.40 -1.24
C PHE A 214 -0.12 14.24 -1.17
N GLN A 215 0.35 13.06 -0.76
CA GLN A 215 -0.48 11.84 -0.77
C GLN A 215 -1.73 11.98 0.11
N ALA A 216 -1.59 12.63 1.27
CA ALA A 216 -2.68 12.85 2.22
C ALA A 216 -3.75 13.82 1.70
N ILE A 217 -3.36 14.86 0.95
CA ILE A 217 -4.30 15.82 0.35
C ILE A 217 -4.90 15.25 -0.93
N GLU A 218 -4.07 14.63 -1.78
CA GLU A 218 -4.44 14.20 -3.13
C GLU A 218 -5.52 13.10 -3.11
N TRP A 219 -5.39 12.13 -2.20
CA TRP A 219 -6.28 10.96 -2.14
C TRP A 219 -7.13 10.94 -0.86
N GLN A 220 -7.50 12.11 -0.37
CA GLN A 220 -8.50 12.27 0.67
C GLN A 220 -9.91 12.08 0.10
N SER A 221 -10.69 11.14 0.65
CA SER A 221 -12.00 10.73 0.16
C SER A 221 -12.96 10.43 1.31
N PHE A 222 -14.04 11.21 1.36
CA PHE A 222 -15.13 11.12 2.37
C PHE A 222 -16.48 11.57 1.78
N ASP A 223 -16.65 11.41 0.47
CA ASP A 223 -17.80 11.90 -0.31
C ASP A 223 -18.55 10.76 -1.04
N SER A 224 -18.27 9.51 -0.68
CA SER A 224 -18.89 8.34 -1.30
C SER A 224 -20.41 8.28 -1.05
N PRO A 225 -21.17 7.50 -1.84
CA PRO A 225 -22.56 7.19 -1.52
C PRO A 225 -22.76 6.69 -0.08
N PHE A 226 -21.83 5.89 0.44
CA PHE A 226 -21.88 5.44 1.84
C PHE A 226 -21.66 6.60 2.84
N ASP A 227 -20.76 7.55 2.56
CA ASP A 227 -20.57 8.73 3.42
C ASP A 227 -21.82 9.60 3.49
N ARG A 228 -22.47 9.84 2.34
CA ARG A 228 -23.74 10.59 2.30
C ARG A 228 -24.84 9.87 3.07
N TYR A 229 -24.90 8.54 2.97
CA TYR A 229 -25.82 7.71 3.74
C TYR A 229 -25.59 7.83 5.25
N LEU A 230 -24.34 7.74 5.69
CA LEU A 230 -23.96 7.94 7.10
C LEU A 230 -24.26 9.37 7.59
N ALA A 231 -24.21 10.37 6.70
CA ALA A 231 -24.59 11.76 6.98
C ALA A 231 -26.11 12.01 6.97
N GLY A 232 -26.93 10.98 6.72
CA GLY A 232 -28.39 11.04 6.82
C GLY A 232 -29.14 11.07 5.49
N ASP A 233 -28.45 11.04 4.34
CA ASP A 233 -29.10 10.89 3.03
C ASP A 233 -29.45 9.42 2.78
N THR A 234 -30.64 9.00 3.21
CA THR A 234 -31.08 7.61 3.08
C THR A 234 -31.22 7.14 1.64
N GLU A 235 -31.30 8.05 0.66
CA GLU A 235 -31.45 7.72 -0.76
C GLU A 235 -30.10 7.64 -1.49
N ALA A 236 -28.98 7.94 -0.80
CA ALA A 236 -27.64 7.84 -1.38
C ALA A 236 -27.26 6.40 -1.77
N LEU A 237 -27.83 5.40 -1.09
CA LEU A 237 -27.66 3.98 -1.43
C LEU A 237 -28.90 3.42 -2.12
N SER A 238 -28.68 2.70 -3.22
CA SER A 238 -29.71 1.86 -3.85
C SER A 238 -30.16 0.73 -2.91
N ALA A 239 -31.31 0.11 -3.22
CA ALA A 239 -31.82 -1.03 -2.45
C ALA A 239 -30.83 -2.20 -2.39
N GLN A 240 -30.12 -2.48 -3.49
CA GLN A 240 -29.12 -3.55 -3.55
C GLN A 240 -27.90 -3.22 -2.68
N GLN A 241 -27.46 -1.96 -2.66
CA GLN A 241 -26.36 -1.51 -1.80
C GLN A 241 -26.73 -1.54 -0.32
N LYS A 242 -27.96 -1.17 0.05
CA LYS A 242 -28.48 -1.31 1.41
C LYS A 242 -28.53 -2.78 1.83
N HIS A 243 -28.97 -3.68 0.95
CA HIS A 243 -28.92 -5.12 1.22
C HIS A 243 -27.48 -5.63 1.43
N GLY A 244 -26.52 -5.14 0.63
CA GLY A 244 -25.10 -5.43 0.79
C GLY A 244 -24.53 -4.92 2.11
N LEU A 245 -24.93 -3.70 2.51
CA LEU A 245 -24.59 -3.11 3.82
C LEU A 245 -25.11 -3.98 4.98
N ASP A 246 -26.37 -4.40 4.93
CA ASP A 246 -26.98 -5.25 5.96
C ASP A 246 -26.27 -6.61 6.08
N LEU A 247 -25.85 -7.20 4.95
CA LEU A 247 -25.05 -8.42 4.94
C LEU A 247 -23.67 -8.17 5.56
N PHE A 248 -23.00 -7.08 5.17
CA PHE A 248 -21.66 -6.73 5.62
C PHE A 248 -21.57 -6.53 7.15
N TYR A 249 -22.55 -5.84 7.73
CA TYR A 249 -22.66 -5.59 9.19
C TYR A 249 -23.44 -6.67 9.96
N GLY A 250 -23.94 -7.67 9.23
CA GLY A 250 -24.78 -8.75 9.77
C GLY A 250 -24.26 -10.12 9.37
N LYS A 251 -25.02 -10.84 8.54
CA LYS A 251 -24.82 -12.26 8.23
C LYS A 251 -23.41 -12.59 7.72
N ALA A 252 -22.79 -11.72 6.92
CA ALA A 252 -21.47 -11.96 6.34
C ALA A 252 -20.33 -11.67 7.34
N GLY A 253 -20.60 -10.93 8.43
CA GLY A 253 -19.63 -10.66 9.49
C GLY A 253 -18.41 -9.83 9.08
N CYS A 254 -18.42 -9.20 7.89
CA CYS A 254 -17.27 -8.47 7.34
C CYS A 254 -16.83 -7.31 8.26
N SER A 255 -17.80 -6.65 8.91
CA SER A 255 -17.54 -5.56 9.85
C SER A 255 -16.83 -5.97 11.14
N SER A 256 -16.62 -7.26 11.40
CA SER A 256 -15.84 -7.73 12.56
C SER A 256 -14.37 -7.32 12.48
N CYS A 257 -13.80 -7.26 11.27
CA CYS A 257 -12.46 -6.75 11.01
C CYS A 257 -12.49 -5.43 10.24
N HIS A 258 -13.40 -5.29 9.26
CA HIS A 258 -13.55 -4.06 8.48
C HIS A 258 -14.50 -3.06 9.18
N SER A 259 -14.06 -2.54 10.32
CA SER A 259 -14.84 -1.67 11.21
C SER A 259 -14.33 -0.23 11.24
N GLY A 260 -15.06 0.65 11.92
CA GLY A 260 -14.69 2.06 12.10
C GLY A 260 -14.80 2.88 10.83
N SER A 261 -14.46 4.18 10.93
CA SER A 261 -14.68 5.15 9.86
C SER A 261 -13.86 4.87 8.61
N LEU A 262 -12.74 4.15 8.71
CA LEU A 262 -11.89 3.71 7.60
C LEU A 262 -12.20 2.29 7.08
N LEU A 263 -13.18 1.60 7.68
CA LEU A 263 -13.53 0.21 7.38
C LEU A 263 -12.32 -0.74 7.53
N SER A 264 -11.56 -0.54 8.59
CA SER A 264 -10.41 -1.35 9.00
C SER A 264 -10.17 -1.18 10.50
N ASP A 265 -10.08 -2.29 11.20
CA ASP A 265 -9.61 -2.35 12.59
C ASP A 265 -8.08 -2.19 12.72
N GLN A 266 -7.36 -2.14 11.58
CA GLN A 266 -5.89 -2.12 11.47
C GLN A 266 -5.17 -3.24 12.23
N LYS A 267 -5.90 -4.31 12.62
CA LYS A 267 -5.34 -5.52 13.22
C LYS A 267 -4.89 -6.49 12.14
N PHE A 268 -4.35 -7.63 12.57
CA PHE A 268 -3.71 -8.60 11.69
C PHE A 268 -4.45 -9.91 11.73
N HIS A 269 -4.81 -10.41 10.55
CA HIS A 269 -5.59 -11.64 10.40
C HIS A 269 -5.02 -12.49 9.27
N ALA A 270 -5.10 -13.81 9.42
CA ALA A 270 -4.65 -14.78 8.44
C ALA A 270 -5.84 -15.24 7.59
N LEU A 271 -5.96 -14.67 6.39
CA LEU A 271 -7.02 -15.01 5.44
C LEU A 271 -6.74 -16.30 4.65
N GLY A 272 -5.48 -16.76 4.63
CA GLY A 272 -5.08 -17.97 3.89
C GLY A 272 -5.17 -17.81 2.36
N LEU A 273 -4.74 -16.66 1.83
CA LEU A 273 -4.74 -16.41 0.37
C LEU A 273 -3.84 -17.41 -0.37
N PRO A 274 -4.17 -17.76 -1.63
CA PRO A 274 -3.28 -18.53 -2.50
C PRO A 274 -1.86 -17.93 -2.55
N PRO A 275 -0.83 -18.65 -2.10
CA PRO A 275 0.52 -18.08 -1.99
C PRO A 275 1.25 -18.14 -3.33
N PHE A 276 2.00 -17.09 -3.66
CA PHE A 276 2.89 -17.05 -4.83
C PHE A 276 3.88 -15.89 -4.71
N GLY A 277 4.85 -15.87 -5.61
CA GLY A 277 5.97 -14.95 -5.62
C GLY A 277 7.00 -15.27 -4.55
N PRO A 278 7.95 -14.35 -4.32
CA PRO A 278 9.04 -14.60 -3.41
C PRO A 278 8.66 -14.48 -1.92
N GLY A 279 7.55 -13.80 -1.61
CA GLY A 279 7.16 -13.44 -0.25
C GLY A 279 8.20 -12.62 0.53
N ARG A 280 7.83 -12.24 1.75
CA ARG A 280 8.75 -11.68 2.76
C ARG A 280 8.93 -12.69 3.89
N THR A 281 10.15 -13.20 4.01
CA THR A 281 10.55 -14.16 5.02
C THR A 281 11.35 -13.47 6.12
N ARG A 282 11.66 -14.17 7.21
CA ARG A 282 12.66 -13.69 8.19
C ARG A 282 14.06 -13.72 7.56
N ARG A 283 14.96 -12.88 8.07
CA ARG A 283 16.34 -12.66 7.54
C ARG A 283 17.15 -13.94 7.27
N PHE A 284 16.89 -15.02 8.02
CA PHE A 284 17.62 -16.29 7.92
C PHE A 284 16.72 -17.48 7.53
N ASP A 285 15.54 -17.21 7.01
CA ASP A 285 14.61 -18.26 6.57
C ASP A 285 14.94 -18.67 5.13
N PRO A 286 15.37 -19.93 4.89
CA PRO A 286 15.73 -20.40 3.55
C PRO A 286 14.49 -20.71 2.67
N MET A 287 13.29 -20.68 3.24
CA MET A 287 12.05 -21.03 2.54
C MET A 287 11.44 -19.82 1.84
N VAL A 288 11.03 -19.98 0.58
CA VAL A 288 10.26 -18.95 -0.15
C VAL A 288 8.84 -18.92 0.40
N ARG A 289 8.50 -17.90 1.18
CA ARG A 289 7.16 -17.69 1.76
C ARG A 289 6.97 -16.25 2.23
N ASP A 290 5.72 -15.85 2.44
CA ASP A 290 5.42 -14.62 3.17
C ASP A 290 4.91 -14.98 4.56
N THR A 291 5.69 -14.62 5.58
CA THR A 291 5.33 -14.92 6.97
C THR A 291 4.39 -13.88 7.59
N GLY A 292 4.02 -12.82 6.86
CA GLY A 292 3.18 -11.73 7.37
C GLY A 292 3.83 -11.01 8.55
N ARG A 293 3.01 -10.60 9.52
CA ARG A 293 3.43 -9.89 10.75
C ARG A 293 4.50 -10.61 11.56
N MET A 294 4.54 -11.95 11.50
CA MET A 294 5.58 -12.74 12.17
C MET A 294 7.02 -12.38 11.74
N ALA A 295 7.20 -11.79 10.56
CA ALA A 295 8.52 -11.29 10.15
C ALA A 295 9.02 -10.17 11.08
N GLU A 296 8.11 -9.42 11.72
CA GLU A 296 8.42 -8.22 12.48
C GLU A 296 8.19 -8.39 13.99
N SER A 297 7.20 -9.17 14.41
CA SER A 297 6.93 -9.39 15.84
C SER A 297 7.73 -10.52 16.47
N ASP A 298 8.41 -11.32 15.64
CA ASP A 298 9.05 -12.59 16.00
C ASP A 298 8.13 -13.65 16.66
N SER A 299 6.82 -13.41 16.77
CA SER A 299 5.85 -14.32 17.38
C SER A 299 5.24 -15.31 16.39
N LEU A 300 5.18 -16.60 16.78
CA LEU A 300 4.47 -17.63 15.99
C LEU A 300 2.97 -17.35 15.91
N GLU A 301 2.40 -16.67 16.91
CA GLU A 301 0.99 -16.26 16.91
C GLU A 301 0.69 -15.18 15.88
N ASP A 302 1.68 -14.63 15.19
CA ASP A 302 1.50 -13.66 14.10
C ASP A 302 1.76 -14.24 12.71
N ALA A 303 1.97 -15.55 12.61
CA ALA A 303 2.29 -16.21 11.34
C ALA A 303 1.16 -16.02 10.33
N TYR A 304 1.53 -15.56 9.12
CA TYR A 304 0.64 -15.38 7.97
C TYR A 304 -0.49 -14.37 8.17
N ARG A 305 -0.40 -13.54 9.23
CA ARG A 305 -1.36 -12.48 9.50
C ARG A 305 -0.93 -11.19 8.81
N PHE A 306 -1.88 -10.55 8.14
CA PHE A 306 -1.70 -9.29 7.44
C PHE A 306 -2.70 -8.27 7.93
N ARG A 307 -2.31 -6.99 7.87
CA ARG A 307 -3.13 -5.88 8.31
C ARG A 307 -4.43 -5.84 7.52
N THR A 308 -5.57 -5.69 8.20
CA THR A 308 -6.86 -5.44 7.56
C THR A 308 -6.76 -4.17 6.69
N PRO A 309 -6.90 -4.25 5.35
CA PRO A 309 -6.84 -3.07 4.51
C PRO A 309 -8.09 -2.21 4.71
N MET A 310 -7.95 -0.90 4.47
CA MET A 310 -9.09 0.03 4.43
C MET A 310 -9.91 -0.22 3.15
N LEU A 311 -11.23 -0.12 3.24
CA LEU A 311 -12.12 -0.46 2.11
C LEU A 311 -12.65 0.74 1.32
N ARG A 312 -12.34 1.97 1.73
CA ARG A 312 -12.72 3.16 0.97
C ARG A 312 -12.01 3.17 -0.38
N ASN A 313 -12.76 3.39 -1.46
CA ASN A 313 -12.29 3.29 -2.85
C ASN A 313 -11.74 1.92 -3.28
N VAL A 314 -12.07 0.84 -2.56
CA VAL A 314 -11.51 -0.51 -2.83
C VAL A 314 -11.79 -0.99 -4.25
N GLU A 315 -12.91 -0.62 -4.87
CA GLU A 315 -13.22 -1.00 -6.25
C GLU A 315 -12.15 -0.58 -7.27
N LEU A 316 -11.41 0.49 -6.98
CA LEU A 316 -10.41 1.06 -7.88
C LEU A 316 -9.05 0.35 -7.80
N THR A 317 -8.81 -0.48 -6.79
CA THR A 317 -7.46 -0.92 -6.41
C THR A 317 -7.19 -2.40 -6.71
N ALA A 318 -7.85 -2.96 -7.72
CA ALA A 318 -7.57 -4.33 -8.15
C ALA A 318 -6.11 -4.49 -8.62
N PRO A 319 -5.48 -5.67 -8.44
CA PRO A 319 -6.02 -6.89 -7.83
C PRO A 319 -5.94 -6.90 -6.29
N TYR A 320 -6.67 -7.82 -5.66
CA TYR A 320 -6.96 -7.84 -4.23
C TYR A 320 -6.17 -8.87 -3.43
N GLY A 321 -5.88 -8.52 -2.16
CA GLY A 321 -5.09 -9.31 -1.23
C GLY A 321 -3.65 -8.80 -1.12
N HIS A 322 -2.91 -9.20 -0.07
CA HIS A 322 -1.54 -8.71 0.15
C HIS A 322 -0.57 -9.05 -1.01
N ASN A 323 -0.90 -10.06 -1.82
CA ASN A 323 -0.18 -10.47 -3.02
C ASN A 323 -1.00 -10.30 -4.31
N GLY A 324 -2.19 -9.69 -4.24
CA GLY A 324 -3.07 -9.50 -5.40
C GLY A 324 -3.58 -10.80 -6.00
N ALA A 325 -3.94 -11.80 -5.19
CA ALA A 325 -4.39 -13.13 -5.64
C ALA A 325 -5.69 -13.15 -6.46
N TYR A 326 -6.54 -12.12 -6.33
CA TYR A 326 -7.84 -12.08 -6.99
C TYR A 326 -8.02 -10.80 -7.82
N PRO A 327 -8.40 -10.88 -9.11
CA PRO A 327 -8.58 -9.70 -9.95
C PRO A 327 -9.91 -8.97 -9.73
N THR A 328 -10.86 -9.56 -8.99
CA THR A 328 -12.22 -9.01 -8.82
C THR A 328 -12.66 -9.01 -7.37
N LEU A 329 -13.50 -8.02 -6.99
CA LEU A 329 -14.16 -7.96 -5.69
C LEU A 329 -14.92 -9.25 -5.39
N ALA A 330 -15.66 -9.77 -6.38
CA ALA A 330 -16.40 -11.01 -6.23
C ALA A 330 -15.50 -12.24 -5.97
N GLY A 331 -14.28 -12.26 -6.51
CA GLY A 331 -13.30 -13.31 -6.27
C GLY A 331 -12.74 -13.26 -4.84
N ILE A 332 -12.32 -12.08 -4.39
CA ILE A 332 -11.79 -11.91 -3.04
C ILE A 332 -12.89 -12.09 -1.97
N ILE A 333 -14.12 -11.65 -2.22
CA ILE A 333 -15.26 -11.88 -1.31
C ILE A 333 -15.55 -13.38 -1.21
N ARG A 334 -15.57 -14.12 -2.33
CA ARG A 334 -15.72 -15.58 -2.29
C ARG A 334 -14.60 -16.26 -1.51
N HIS A 335 -13.36 -15.76 -1.59
CA HIS A 335 -12.27 -16.27 -0.78
C HIS A 335 -12.49 -16.05 0.72
N HIS A 336 -13.02 -14.90 1.13
CA HIS A 336 -13.37 -14.68 2.54
C HIS A 336 -14.44 -15.66 3.03
N LEU A 337 -15.38 -16.04 2.17
CA LEU A 337 -16.51 -16.92 2.51
C LEU A 337 -16.14 -18.41 2.47
N ASP A 338 -15.25 -18.83 1.57
CA ASP A 338 -14.80 -20.23 1.45
C ASP A 338 -13.31 -20.29 1.01
N PRO A 339 -12.36 -20.04 1.95
CA PRO A 339 -10.93 -20.03 1.64
C PRO A 339 -10.42 -21.37 1.08
N ASP A 340 -10.88 -22.50 1.63
CA ASP A 340 -10.40 -23.83 1.23
C ASP A 340 -10.94 -24.22 -0.16
N GLY A 341 -12.23 -23.99 -0.43
CA GLY A 341 -12.81 -24.26 -1.74
C GLY A 341 -12.30 -23.30 -2.82
N MET A 342 -12.02 -22.04 -2.46
CA MET A 342 -11.41 -21.07 -3.38
C MET A 342 -9.94 -21.38 -3.66
N LEU A 343 -9.16 -21.80 -2.66
CA LEU A 343 -7.78 -22.26 -2.86
C LEU A 343 -7.72 -23.49 -3.77
N ALA A 344 -8.63 -24.45 -3.59
CA ALA A 344 -8.70 -25.67 -4.41
C ALA A 344 -9.01 -25.41 -5.89
N LYS A 345 -9.68 -24.30 -6.21
CA LYS A 345 -10.08 -23.89 -7.57
C LYS A 345 -9.21 -22.78 -8.14
N TRP A 346 -8.24 -22.27 -7.38
CA TRP A 346 -7.45 -21.12 -7.80
C TRP A 346 -6.52 -21.47 -8.96
N ASP A 347 -6.47 -20.60 -9.98
CA ASP A 347 -5.62 -20.74 -11.16
C ASP A 347 -4.51 -19.68 -11.11
N PRO A 348 -3.21 -20.06 -11.22
CA PRO A 348 -2.09 -19.13 -11.38
C PRO A 348 -2.30 -18.00 -12.40
N LYS A 349 -3.11 -18.21 -13.43
CA LYS A 349 -3.46 -17.19 -14.44
C LYS A 349 -4.26 -16.02 -13.89
N LEU A 350 -4.84 -16.15 -12.69
CA LEU A 350 -5.49 -15.05 -11.99
C LEU A 350 -4.49 -14.03 -11.45
N ALA A 351 -3.21 -14.42 -11.27
CA ALA A 351 -2.16 -13.51 -10.85
C ALA A 351 -1.67 -12.66 -12.03
N ALA A 352 -1.85 -11.35 -11.94
CA ALA A 352 -1.34 -10.36 -12.88
C ALA A 352 0.16 -10.13 -12.64
N LEU A 353 0.99 -11.04 -13.14
CA LEU A 353 2.45 -10.99 -13.04
C LEU A 353 3.06 -10.51 -14.36
N PRO A 354 3.91 -9.47 -14.37
CA PRO A 354 4.67 -9.10 -15.56
C PRO A 354 5.50 -10.28 -16.06
N SER A 355 5.59 -10.44 -17.40
CA SER A 355 6.40 -11.52 -17.99
C SER A 355 7.87 -11.31 -17.64
N ALA A 356 8.46 -12.35 -17.07
CA ALA A 356 9.86 -12.40 -16.67
C ALA A 356 10.27 -13.88 -16.70
N PRO A 357 10.62 -14.44 -17.87
CA PRO A 357 10.82 -15.89 -18.03
C PRO A 357 11.82 -16.52 -17.05
N TRP A 358 12.75 -15.73 -16.52
CA TRP A 358 13.74 -16.19 -15.53
C TRP A 358 13.22 -16.23 -14.09
N LEU A 359 12.04 -15.68 -13.80
CA LEU A 359 11.37 -15.70 -12.50
C LEU A 359 10.14 -16.62 -12.48
N GLU A 360 9.50 -16.83 -13.64
CA GLU A 360 8.25 -17.60 -13.75
C GLU A 360 8.35 -19.01 -13.14
N ALA A 361 9.52 -19.66 -13.23
CA ALA A 361 9.75 -20.99 -12.66
C ALA A 361 9.65 -21.04 -11.11
N ILE A 362 9.88 -19.91 -10.43
CA ILE A 362 9.89 -19.83 -8.96
C ILE A 362 8.67 -19.12 -8.39
N ASP A 363 7.82 -18.50 -9.22
CA ASP A 363 6.64 -17.76 -8.75
C ASP A 363 5.66 -18.65 -7.98
N PHE A 364 5.58 -19.94 -8.30
CA PHE A 364 4.63 -20.86 -7.67
C PHE A 364 5.30 -22.01 -6.92
N VAL A 365 6.60 -21.92 -6.65
CA VAL A 365 7.38 -23.01 -6.02
C VAL A 365 6.83 -23.38 -4.63
N VAL A 366 6.23 -22.43 -3.91
CA VAL A 366 5.60 -22.63 -2.60
C VAL A 366 4.53 -23.72 -2.61
N TRP A 367 3.81 -23.93 -3.73
CA TRP A 367 2.80 -24.97 -3.87
C TRP A 367 3.38 -26.38 -3.84
N SER A 368 4.68 -26.53 -4.08
CA SER A 368 5.39 -27.81 -3.99
C SER A 368 5.79 -28.17 -2.54
N ASP A 369 5.71 -27.22 -1.60
CA ASP A 369 5.95 -27.48 -0.18
C ASP A 369 4.63 -27.78 0.55
N SER A 370 4.29 -29.07 0.64
CA SER A 370 3.08 -29.52 1.33
C SER A 370 3.04 -29.17 2.82
N ARG A 371 4.20 -29.00 3.47
CA ARG A 371 4.27 -28.60 4.89
C ARG A 371 3.96 -27.11 5.04
N GLU A 372 4.47 -26.29 4.14
CA GLU A 372 4.14 -24.86 4.11
C GLU A 372 2.66 -24.62 3.80
N MET A 373 2.11 -25.32 2.80
CA MET A 373 0.68 -25.24 2.49
C MET A 373 -0.19 -25.69 3.69
N ALA A 374 0.22 -26.74 4.41
CA ALA A 374 -0.47 -27.18 5.63
C ALA A 374 -0.37 -26.16 6.77
N ARG A 375 0.80 -25.52 6.95
CA ARG A 375 0.99 -24.45 7.94
C ARG A 375 0.05 -23.26 7.68
N GLN A 376 0.01 -22.75 6.45
CA GLN A 376 -0.85 -21.60 6.13
C GLN A 376 -2.33 -21.89 6.42
N ARG A 377 -2.81 -23.10 6.12
CA ARG A 377 -4.17 -23.53 6.46
C ARG A 377 -4.42 -23.58 7.97
N LEU A 378 -3.42 -24.02 8.76
CA LEU A 378 -3.53 -24.13 10.21
C LEU A 378 -3.68 -22.77 10.90
N PHE A 379 -3.02 -21.73 10.38
CA PHE A 379 -3.00 -20.39 10.99
C PHE A 379 -4.18 -19.50 10.60
N ARG A 380 -5.07 -19.95 9.72
CA ARG A 380 -6.19 -19.17 9.20
C ARG A 380 -7.18 -18.76 10.30
N ASP A 381 -7.61 -17.50 10.24
CA ASP A 381 -8.50 -16.87 11.24
C ASP A 381 -9.97 -16.79 10.82
N VAL A 382 -10.30 -17.22 9.60
CA VAL A 382 -11.66 -17.16 9.05
C VAL A 382 -12.30 -18.54 8.89
N GLU A 383 -13.59 -18.59 9.16
CA GLU A 383 -14.45 -19.76 8.98
C GLU A 383 -15.33 -19.62 7.73
N THR A 384 -15.83 -20.74 7.23
CA THR A 384 -16.72 -20.76 6.06
C THR A 384 -18.08 -20.14 6.38
N ILE A 385 -18.58 -19.28 5.50
CA ILE A 385 -19.90 -18.65 5.62
C ILE A 385 -20.67 -18.85 4.31
N ASP A 386 -21.85 -19.46 4.41
CA ASP A 386 -22.71 -19.73 3.25
C ASP A 386 -23.55 -18.51 2.86
N LEU A 387 -23.18 -17.89 1.73
CA LEU A 387 -23.96 -16.88 1.03
C LEU A 387 -24.28 -17.33 -0.40
N SER A 388 -25.48 -16.99 -0.87
CA SER A 388 -25.86 -17.15 -2.27
C SER A 388 -25.10 -16.17 -3.18
N ASP A 389 -25.04 -16.46 -4.48
CA ASP A 389 -24.44 -15.54 -5.46
C ASP A 389 -25.13 -14.17 -5.48
N SER A 390 -26.43 -14.12 -5.18
CA SER A 390 -27.19 -12.86 -5.06
C SER A 390 -26.75 -12.03 -3.86
N GLU A 391 -26.52 -12.67 -2.71
CA GLU A 391 -26.00 -12.00 -1.50
C GLU A 391 -24.56 -11.51 -1.73
N ILE A 392 -23.71 -12.31 -2.38
CA ILE A 392 -22.35 -11.91 -2.76
C ILE A 392 -22.40 -10.70 -3.70
N GLY A 393 -23.31 -10.69 -4.69
CA GLY A 393 -23.52 -9.56 -5.58
C GLY A 393 -23.93 -8.29 -4.84
N ALA A 394 -24.78 -8.41 -3.81
CA ALA A 394 -25.15 -7.28 -2.95
C ALA A 394 -23.94 -6.69 -2.21
N ILE A 395 -23.10 -7.54 -1.62
CA ILE A 395 -21.87 -7.09 -0.94
C ILE A 395 -20.94 -6.40 -1.93
N VAL A 396 -20.77 -6.95 -3.14
CA VAL A 396 -19.99 -6.29 -4.20
C VAL A 396 -20.53 -4.89 -4.49
N ASP A 397 -21.84 -4.73 -4.66
CA ASP A 397 -22.43 -3.42 -4.94
C ASP A 397 -22.28 -2.44 -3.76
N PHE A 398 -22.33 -2.93 -2.52
CA PHE A 398 -21.99 -2.13 -1.36
C PHE A 398 -20.51 -1.69 -1.38
N MET A 399 -19.56 -2.56 -1.74
CA MET A 399 -18.14 -2.17 -1.89
C MET A 399 -17.95 -1.05 -2.91
N LYS A 400 -18.72 -1.04 -4.01
CA LYS A 400 -18.71 0.06 -4.99
C LYS A 400 -19.27 1.37 -4.41
N ALA A 401 -20.20 1.27 -3.47
CA ALA A 401 -20.76 2.43 -2.78
C ALA A 401 -19.75 3.12 -1.85
N LEU A 402 -18.57 2.51 -1.63
CA LEU A 402 -17.46 3.08 -0.86
C LEU A 402 -16.51 3.93 -1.72
N THR A 403 -16.77 4.04 -3.02
CA THR A 403 -15.98 4.85 -3.96
C THR A 403 -16.45 6.30 -3.92
N GLY A 404 -15.50 7.21 -3.70
CA GLY A 404 -15.72 8.65 -3.71
C GLY A 404 -16.16 9.18 -5.07
N SER A 405 -16.69 10.39 -5.09
CA SER A 405 -17.18 11.06 -6.29
C SER A 405 -16.18 12.11 -6.77
N ASP A 406 -16.30 13.34 -6.28
CA ASP A 406 -15.40 14.44 -6.59
C ASP A 406 -13.97 14.15 -6.13
N SER A 407 -13.79 13.42 -5.02
CA SER A 407 -12.45 13.04 -4.56
C SER A 407 -11.67 12.17 -5.55
N VAL A 408 -12.39 11.44 -6.41
CA VAL A 408 -11.79 10.59 -7.46
C VAL A 408 -11.71 11.35 -8.77
N ALA A 409 -12.75 12.11 -9.12
CA ALA A 409 -12.85 12.81 -10.40
C ALA A 409 -11.98 14.08 -10.49
N PHE A 410 -11.77 14.77 -9.36
CA PHE A 410 -11.12 16.08 -9.31
C PHE A 410 -10.08 16.14 -8.19
N PRO A 411 -8.98 15.37 -8.32
CA PRO A 411 -7.94 15.40 -7.30
C PRO A 411 -7.27 16.79 -7.24
N PRO A 412 -6.86 17.27 -6.06
CA PRO A 412 -6.34 18.64 -5.86
C PRO A 412 -5.14 19.06 -6.72
N PHE A 413 -4.26 18.13 -7.10
CA PHE A 413 -3.01 18.43 -7.81
C PHE A 413 -2.89 17.71 -9.16
N GLY A 414 -3.18 16.41 -9.21
CA GLY A 414 -3.06 15.57 -10.41
C GLY A 414 -1.61 15.23 -10.82
N ILE A 415 -1.45 14.72 -12.05
CA ILE A 415 -0.15 14.39 -12.63
C ILE A 415 0.53 15.68 -13.14
N PRO A 416 1.75 16.03 -12.70
CA PRO A 416 2.46 17.21 -13.19
C PRO A 416 2.90 17.02 -14.64
N THR A 417 3.09 18.13 -15.36
CA THR A 417 3.53 18.09 -16.77
C THR A 417 5.01 17.72 -16.93
N SER A 418 5.83 18.09 -15.94
CA SER A 418 7.27 17.88 -15.86
C SER A 418 7.73 17.95 -14.40
N VAL A 419 8.92 17.44 -14.11
CA VAL A 419 9.56 17.54 -12.79
C VAL A 419 10.89 18.32 -12.88
N PRO A 420 11.31 19.01 -11.81
CA PRO A 420 12.55 19.79 -11.78
C PRO A 420 13.84 19.04 -12.14
N SER A 421 13.90 17.72 -11.93
CA SER A 421 15.07 16.93 -12.34
C SER A 421 15.21 16.79 -13.86
N GLY A 422 14.16 17.10 -14.62
CA GLY A 422 14.06 16.87 -16.07
C GLY A 422 13.86 15.40 -16.45
N LEU A 423 13.72 14.49 -15.49
CA LEU A 423 13.45 13.08 -15.76
C LEU A 423 12.03 12.87 -16.32
N PRO A 424 11.83 11.88 -17.20
CA PRO A 424 10.52 11.63 -17.78
C PRO A 424 9.55 11.04 -16.76
N ILE A 425 8.34 11.60 -16.73
CA ILE A 425 7.20 11.08 -15.98
C ILE A 425 6.58 9.92 -16.75
N ASP A 426 6.26 8.84 -16.04
CA ASP A 426 5.48 7.73 -16.61
C ASP A 426 4.04 8.20 -16.84
N LYS A 427 3.51 7.97 -18.05
CA LYS A 427 2.18 8.43 -18.49
C LYS A 427 1.32 7.29 -18.99
#